data_AF-A0A1R0M4B8-F1
#
_entry.id   AF-A0A1R0M4B8-F1
#
_cell.length_a   1.000
_cell.length_b   1.000
_cell.length_c   1.000
_cell.angle_alpha   90.00
_cell.angle_beta   90.00
_cell.angle_gamma   90.00
#
_symmetry.space_group_name_H-M   'P 1'
#
loop_
_entity.id
_entity.type
_entity.pdbx_description
1 polymer ?
#
loop_
_entity_poly.entity_id
_entity_poly.type
_entity_poly.pdbx_seq_one_letter_code
_entity_poly.pdbx_strand_id
1 'polypeptide(L)'
;MTIVVDAPVRLARPTTGEASNELNRAARAAGLSISPMPEMDRPREYVDLGKVAPETAAELARLIRSGMRRAYRTVDDLQAVCQAHELAIPDLSVQEGKVDLGDVSVETADRLACLLGAPPQPESRLDLNEWSEARKVMDRLSCAFKAATRGGFIDLYFHPDCLRCDTDAAISLGSIPVKTARRLVNALQFGARS
;
A
#
# COMPACT_ATOMS: atom_id res chain seq x y z
N MET A 1 1.63 47.60 -12.19
CA MET A 1 1.48 46.35 -11.41
C MET A 1 0.46 45.51 -12.14
N THR A 2 0.92 44.65 -13.04
CA THR A 2 0.06 43.93 -13.99
C THR A 2 -0.14 42.52 -13.48
N ILE A 3 -1.38 42.18 -13.12
CA ILE A 3 -1.76 40.83 -12.70
C ILE A 3 -1.85 39.99 -13.99
N VAL A 4 -0.89 39.11 -14.19
CA VAL A 4 -0.98 38.07 -15.23
C VAL A 4 -1.97 37.03 -14.72
N VAL A 5 -3.15 37.01 -15.31
CA VAL A 5 -4.17 36.01 -15.03
C VAL A 5 -3.76 34.75 -15.77
N ASP A 6 -3.30 33.75 -15.02
CA ASP A 6 -2.90 32.45 -15.55
C ASP A 6 -4.11 31.79 -16.23
N ALA A 7 -3.96 31.41 -17.49
CA ALA A 7 -5.05 30.82 -18.26
C ALA A 7 -5.41 29.44 -17.68
N PRO A 8 -6.69 29.03 -17.67
CA PRO A 8 -7.06 27.71 -17.20
C PRO A 8 -6.39 26.67 -18.10
N VAL A 9 -5.51 25.86 -17.51
CA VAL A 9 -4.93 24.66 -18.13
C VAL A 9 -6.10 23.82 -18.64
N ARG A 10 -6.34 23.84 -19.95
CA ARG A 10 -7.29 22.93 -20.59
C ARG A 10 -6.71 21.54 -20.44
N LEU A 11 -7.28 20.73 -19.54
CA LEU A 11 -6.95 19.31 -19.42
C LEU A 11 -7.10 18.69 -20.81
N ALA A 12 -6.00 18.21 -21.37
CA ALA A 12 -6.00 17.53 -22.66
C ALA A 12 -6.96 16.33 -22.61
N ARG A 13 -7.69 16.06 -23.70
CA ARG A 13 -8.54 14.87 -23.78
C ARG A 13 -7.65 13.62 -23.64
N PRO A 14 -7.99 12.68 -22.74
CA PRO A 14 -7.18 11.49 -22.55
C PRO A 14 -7.19 10.65 -23.82
N THR A 15 -6.02 10.14 -24.20
CA THR A 15 -5.93 9.17 -25.29
C THR A 15 -6.61 7.86 -24.90
N THR A 16 -7.03 7.05 -25.87
CA THR A 16 -7.63 5.74 -25.62
C THR A 16 -6.76 4.84 -24.74
N GLY A 17 -5.44 4.87 -24.95
CA GLY A 17 -4.48 4.10 -24.15
C GLY A 17 -4.40 4.58 -22.70
N GLU A 18 -4.36 5.90 -22.48
CA GLU A 18 -4.33 6.48 -21.13
C GLU A 18 -5.62 6.18 -20.36
N ALA A 19 -6.78 6.41 -20.98
CA ALA A 19 -8.07 6.15 -20.37
C ALA A 19 -8.26 4.66 -20.03
N SER A 20 -7.81 3.76 -20.91
CA SER A 20 -7.86 2.32 -20.67
C SER A 20 -6.97 1.90 -19.50
N ASN A 21 -5.72 2.39 -19.46
CA ASN A 21 -4.79 2.11 -18.38
C ASN A 21 -5.27 2.68 -17.03
N GLU A 22 -5.82 3.88 -17.04
CA GLU A 22 -6.35 4.54 -15.85
C GLU A 22 -7.57 3.81 -15.29
N LEU A 23 -8.50 3.40 -16.15
CA LEU A 23 -9.65 2.60 -15.76
C LEU A 23 -9.21 1.24 -15.19
N ASN A 24 -8.30 0.53 -15.86
CA ASN A 24 -7.77 -0.76 -15.39
C ASN A 24 -7.08 -0.62 -14.01
N ARG A 25 -6.27 0.42 -13.81
CA ARG A 25 -5.65 0.70 -12.50
C ARG A 25 -6.70 0.97 -11.42
N ALA A 26 -7.67 1.85 -11.69
CA ALA A 26 -8.71 2.18 -10.72
C ALA A 26 -9.57 0.96 -10.35
N ALA A 27 -9.93 0.15 -11.34
CA ALA A 27 -10.69 -1.07 -11.16
C ALA A 27 -9.89 -2.12 -10.36
N ARG A 28 -8.63 -2.38 -10.71
CA ARG A 28 -7.76 -3.29 -9.95
C ARG A 28 -7.61 -2.86 -8.50
N ALA A 29 -7.42 -1.56 -8.24
CA ALA A 29 -7.38 -1.03 -6.88
C ALA A 29 -8.68 -1.31 -6.12
N ALA A 30 -9.83 -1.28 -6.79
CA ALA A 30 -11.13 -1.62 -6.24
C ALA A 30 -11.41 -3.14 -6.17
N GLY A 31 -10.49 -3.99 -6.61
CA GLY A 31 -10.69 -5.44 -6.71
C GLY A 31 -11.56 -5.88 -7.89
N LEU A 32 -11.76 -5.01 -8.87
CA LEU A 32 -12.51 -5.28 -10.10
C LEU A 32 -11.54 -5.72 -11.20
N SER A 33 -11.76 -6.92 -11.75
CA SER A 33 -11.01 -7.41 -12.92
C SER A 33 -11.73 -6.99 -14.20
N ILE A 34 -11.18 -5.99 -14.87
CA ILE A 34 -11.63 -5.53 -16.19
C ILE A 34 -10.52 -5.71 -17.22
N SER A 35 -10.02 -6.94 -17.33
CA SER A 35 -9.10 -7.26 -18.41
C SER A 35 -9.89 -7.58 -19.68
N PRO A 36 -9.46 -7.12 -20.86
CA PRO A 36 -9.92 -7.70 -22.11
C PRO A 36 -9.41 -9.15 -22.14
N MET A 37 -10.20 -10.09 -21.63
CA MET A 37 -9.85 -11.50 -21.70
C MET A 37 -9.94 -11.94 -23.16
N PRO A 38 -8.89 -12.60 -23.72
CA PRO A 38 -9.04 -13.30 -24.97
C PRO A 38 -10.17 -14.32 -24.84
N GLU A 39 -10.93 -14.52 -25.92
CA GLU A 39 -12.17 -15.29 -25.97
C GLU A 39 -12.14 -16.70 -25.38
N MET A 40 -10.94 -17.27 -25.22
CA MET A 40 -10.73 -18.68 -24.95
C MET A 40 -10.98 -19.11 -23.51
N ASP A 41 -11.14 -18.18 -22.56
CA ASP A 41 -11.25 -18.52 -21.13
C ASP A 41 -12.37 -17.75 -20.41
N ARG A 42 -13.45 -17.39 -21.13
CA ARG A 42 -14.54 -16.60 -20.53
C ARG A 42 -15.19 -17.39 -19.37
N PRO A 43 -15.26 -16.82 -18.15
CA PRO A 43 -16.14 -17.37 -17.12
C PRO A 43 -17.58 -17.43 -17.67
N ARG A 44 -18.36 -18.43 -17.21
CA ARG A 44 -19.70 -18.73 -17.76
C ARG A 44 -20.67 -17.54 -17.71
N GLU A 45 -20.41 -16.57 -16.84
CA GLU A 45 -21.19 -15.34 -16.70
C GLU A 45 -20.21 -14.15 -16.71
N TYR A 46 -20.34 -13.27 -17.71
CA TYR A 46 -19.58 -12.03 -17.83
C TYR A 46 -20.50 -10.90 -18.31
N VAL A 47 -20.16 -9.66 -17.96
CA VAL A 47 -20.86 -8.46 -18.44
C VAL A 47 -19.94 -7.74 -19.41
N ASP A 48 -20.37 -7.63 -20.67
CA ASP A 48 -19.68 -6.83 -21.68
C ASP A 48 -20.16 -5.37 -21.60
N LEU A 49 -19.22 -4.44 -21.42
CA LEU A 49 -19.49 -3.00 -21.44
C LEU A 49 -19.54 -2.44 -22.88
N GLY A 50 -19.23 -3.27 -23.88
CA GLY A 50 -19.17 -2.90 -25.28
C GLY A 50 -18.05 -1.91 -25.59
N LYS A 51 -18.24 -1.09 -26.63
CA LYS A 51 -17.30 -0.03 -26.99
C LYS A 51 -17.48 1.15 -26.04
N VAL A 52 -16.54 1.30 -25.11
CA VAL A 52 -16.50 2.44 -24.18
C VAL A 52 -15.64 3.56 -24.78
N ALA A 53 -16.21 4.77 -24.89
CA ALA A 53 -15.46 5.95 -25.32
C ALA A 53 -14.39 6.33 -24.28
N PRO A 54 -13.24 6.91 -24.67
CA PRO A 54 -12.18 7.32 -23.74
C PRO A 54 -12.67 8.22 -22.61
N GLU A 55 -13.60 9.14 -22.90
CA GLU A 55 -14.19 10.04 -21.91
C GLU A 55 -15.01 9.28 -20.86
N THR A 56 -15.80 8.30 -21.29
CA THR A 56 -16.58 7.44 -20.40
C THR A 56 -15.67 6.57 -19.53
N ALA A 57 -14.59 6.03 -20.11
CA ALA A 57 -13.61 5.24 -19.36
C ALA A 57 -12.91 6.08 -18.28
N ALA A 58 -12.52 7.31 -18.62
CA ALA A 58 -11.94 8.26 -17.67
C ALA A 58 -12.92 8.62 -16.55
N GLU A 59 -14.20 8.85 -16.89
CA GLU A 59 -15.24 9.15 -15.90
C GLU A 59 -15.52 7.98 -14.96
N LEU A 60 -15.58 6.74 -15.48
CA LEU A 60 -15.68 5.54 -14.67
C LEU A 60 -14.49 5.39 -13.72
N ALA A 61 -13.27 5.62 -14.21
CA ALA A 61 -12.07 5.61 -13.38
C ALA A 61 -12.13 6.68 -12.27
N ARG A 62 -12.66 7.87 -12.59
CA ARG A 62 -12.88 8.95 -11.63
C ARG A 62 -13.90 8.57 -10.56
N LEU A 63 -15.02 7.94 -10.94
CA LEU A 63 -16.05 7.48 -10.01
C LEU A 63 -15.52 6.38 -9.07
N ILE A 64 -14.80 5.38 -9.61
CA ILE A 64 -14.19 4.32 -8.81
C ILE A 64 -13.21 4.92 -7.78
N ARG A 65 -12.31 5.80 -8.23
CA ARG A 65 -11.37 6.50 -7.32
C ARG A 65 -12.08 7.36 -6.28
N SER A 66 -13.16 8.03 -6.66
CA SER A 66 -13.98 8.82 -5.74
C SER A 66 -14.61 7.95 -4.66
N GLY A 67 -15.11 6.75 -5.02
CA GLY A 67 -15.60 5.76 -4.06
C GLY A 67 -14.50 5.25 -3.12
N MET A 68 -13.28 5.13 -3.63
CA MET A 68 -12.09 4.71 -2.89
C MET A 68 -11.36 5.84 -2.16
N ARG A 69 -11.88 7.07 -2.18
CA ARG A 69 -11.19 8.26 -1.62
C ARG A 69 -10.71 8.06 -0.18
N ARG A 70 -11.47 7.30 0.63
CA ARG A 70 -11.08 6.99 2.02
C ARG A 70 -9.87 6.07 2.10
N ALA A 71 -9.74 5.11 1.19
CA ALA A 71 -8.59 4.21 1.13
C ALA A 71 -7.33 4.99 0.72
N TYR A 72 -7.40 5.78 -0.35
CA TYR A 72 -6.28 6.62 -0.78
C TYR A 72 -5.83 7.60 0.32
N ARG A 73 -6.76 8.29 0.98
CA ARG A 73 -6.42 9.14 2.14
C ARG A 73 -5.72 8.37 3.26
N THR A 74 -6.11 7.13 3.50
CA THR A 74 -5.46 6.30 4.53
C THR A 74 -4.02 5.98 4.13
N VAL A 75 -3.77 5.75 2.84
CA VAL A 75 -2.41 5.56 2.32
C VAL A 75 -1.59 6.84 2.47
N ASP A 76 -2.14 7.99 2.08
CA ASP A 76 -1.49 9.29 2.24
C ASP A 76 -1.16 9.58 3.71
N ASP A 77 -2.11 9.34 4.62
CA ASP A 77 -1.93 9.51 6.06
C ASP A 77 -0.85 8.55 6.61
N LEU A 78 -0.83 7.30 6.13
CA LEU A 78 0.16 6.32 6.54
C LEU A 78 1.56 6.70 6.05
N GLN A 79 1.67 7.14 4.79
CA GLN A 79 2.93 7.60 4.23
C GLN A 79 3.48 8.81 4.99
N ALA A 80 2.63 9.79 5.31
CA ALA A 80 3.01 10.95 6.09
C ALA A 80 3.51 10.58 7.50
N VAL A 81 2.87 9.61 8.15
CA VAL A 81 3.25 9.16 9.49
C VAL A 81 4.53 8.31 9.46
N CYS A 82 4.69 7.45 8.46
CA CYS A 82 5.93 6.70 8.25
C CYS A 82 7.10 7.65 8.00
N GLN A 83 6.92 8.68 7.17
CA GLN A 83 7.93 9.72 6.95
C GLN A 83 8.26 10.50 8.21
N ALA A 84 7.26 10.85 9.03
CA ALA A 84 7.47 11.56 10.29
C ALA A 84 8.27 10.75 11.32
N HIS A 85 8.23 9.42 11.22
CA HIS A 85 9.00 8.48 12.06
C HIS A 85 10.25 7.91 11.35
N GLU A 86 10.64 8.48 10.20
CA GLU A 86 11.80 8.04 9.41
C GLU A 86 11.76 6.54 9.02
N LEU A 87 10.57 5.99 8.83
CA LEU A 87 10.36 4.62 8.36
C LEU A 87 10.43 4.59 6.83
N ALA A 88 11.41 3.87 6.28
CA ALA A 88 11.56 3.66 4.85
C ALA A 88 10.59 2.58 4.35
N ILE A 89 9.37 2.99 3.98
CA ILE A 89 8.36 2.13 3.35
C ILE A 89 8.08 2.63 1.93
N PRO A 90 8.74 2.07 0.90
CA PRO A 90 8.75 2.65 -0.45
C PRO A 90 7.44 2.45 -1.24
N ASP A 91 6.66 1.39 -0.97
CA ASP A 91 5.64 0.89 -1.90
C ASP A 91 4.20 0.87 -1.35
N LEU A 92 3.82 1.89 -0.57
CA LEU A 92 2.45 2.01 -0.08
C LEU A 92 1.45 2.21 -1.23
N SER A 93 0.55 1.25 -1.43
CA SER A 93 -0.46 1.33 -2.49
C SER A 93 -1.79 0.71 -2.09
N VAL A 94 -2.86 0.96 -2.87
CA VAL A 94 -4.15 0.30 -2.67
C VAL A 94 -4.32 -0.77 -3.75
N GLN A 95 -4.45 -2.02 -3.33
CA GLN A 95 -4.68 -3.17 -4.19
C GLN A 95 -5.85 -3.99 -3.66
N GLU A 96 -6.81 -4.32 -4.53
CA GLU A 96 -7.96 -5.18 -4.16
C GLU A 96 -8.73 -4.70 -2.91
N GLY A 97 -8.87 -3.39 -2.73
CA GLY A 97 -9.52 -2.78 -1.57
C GLY A 97 -8.75 -2.91 -0.25
N LYS A 98 -7.49 -3.35 -0.31
CA LYS A 98 -6.54 -3.43 0.80
C LYS A 98 -5.42 -2.42 0.60
N VAL A 99 -4.76 -2.04 1.69
CA VAL A 99 -3.54 -1.24 1.67
C VAL A 99 -2.37 -2.22 1.67
N ASP A 100 -1.61 -2.20 0.60
CA ASP A 100 -0.37 -2.93 0.49
C ASP A 100 0.74 -2.14 1.17
N LEU A 101 1.45 -2.78 2.09
CA LEU A 101 2.51 -2.17 2.89
C LEU A 101 3.89 -2.34 2.25
N GLY A 102 4.01 -3.23 1.27
CA GLY A 102 5.26 -3.50 0.57
C GLY A 102 6.32 -4.16 1.43
N ASP A 103 7.56 -4.07 0.97
CA ASP A 103 8.72 -4.69 1.60
C ASP A 103 9.57 -3.64 2.33
N VAL A 104 10.12 -4.02 3.47
CA VAL A 104 10.95 -3.16 4.32
C VAL A 104 12.20 -3.91 4.79
N SER A 105 13.26 -3.19 5.14
CA SER A 105 14.43 -3.83 5.78
C SER A 105 14.08 -4.40 7.16
N VAL A 106 14.84 -5.39 7.62
CA VAL A 106 14.67 -5.97 8.97
C VAL A 106 14.79 -4.90 10.06
N GLU A 107 15.70 -3.93 9.88
CA GLU A 107 15.85 -2.80 10.80
C GLU A 107 14.58 -1.92 10.83
N THR A 108 14.02 -1.60 9.67
CA THR A 108 12.78 -0.82 9.58
C THR A 108 11.61 -1.55 10.24
N ALA A 109 11.52 -2.87 10.08
CA ALA A 109 10.51 -3.69 10.74
C ALA A 109 10.65 -3.69 12.27
N ASP A 110 11.88 -3.74 12.79
CA ASP A 110 12.15 -3.66 14.24
C ASP A 110 11.79 -2.28 14.81
N ARG A 111 12.17 -1.19 14.12
CA ARG A 111 11.79 0.18 14.46
C ARG A 111 10.27 0.33 14.49
N LEU A 112 9.56 -0.20 13.49
CA LEU A 112 8.11 -0.21 13.44
C LEU A 112 7.52 -0.98 14.64
N ALA A 113 8.07 -2.15 14.98
CA ALA A 113 7.61 -2.90 16.16
C ALA A 113 7.77 -2.07 17.45
N CYS A 114 8.89 -1.38 17.61
CA CYS A 114 9.16 -0.53 18.77
C CYS A 114 8.18 0.66 18.83
N LEU A 115 7.92 1.34 17.71
CA LEU A 115 6.94 2.42 17.62
C LEU A 115 5.51 1.98 17.96
N LEU A 116 5.20 0.70 17.73
CA LEU A 116 3.92 0.09 18.08
C LEU A 116 3.88 -0.44 19.53
N GLY A 117 4.93 -0.21 20.32
CA GLY A 117 5.01 -0.56 21.74
C GLY A 117 5.72 -1.88 22.05
N ALA A 118 6.44 -2.49 21.10
CA ALA A 118 7.33 -3.60 21.43
C ALA A 118 8.51 -3.10 22.29
N PRO A 119 9.00 -3.89 23.26
CA PRO A 119 10.19 -3.54 24.01
C PRO A 119 11.41 -3.46 23.07
N PRO A 120 12.28 -2.44 23.20
CA PRO A 120 13.49 -2.33 22.39
C PRO A 120 14.42 -3.50 22.69
N GLN A 121 15.08 -4.04 21.65
CA GLN A 121 16.12 -5.04 21.86
C GLN A 121 17.49 -4.37 21.99
N PRO A 122 18.42 -4.96 22.78
CA PRO A 122 19.76 -4.43 22.87
C PRO A 122 20.41 -4.46 21.49
N GLU A 123 20.85 -3.30 21.00
CA GLU A 123 21.47 -3.08 19.68
C GLU A 123 22.72 -3.95 19.43
N SER A 124 23.28 -4.56 20.47
CA SER A 124 24.52 -5.34 20.42
C SER A 124 24.27 -6.85 20.39
N ARG A 125 23.96 -7.44 19.21
CA ARG A 125 24.39 -8.82 18.81
C ARG A 125 23.62 -9.46 17.65
N LEU A 126 22.63 -8.82 17.05
CA LEU A 126 21.85 -9.50 16.02
C LEU A 126 22.48 -9.26 14.66
N ASP A 127 22.99 -10.32 14.06
CA ASP A 127 23.11 -10.35 12.62
C ASP A 127 21.68 -10.44 12.06
N LEU A 128 21.10 -9.27 11.76
CA LEU A 128 19.71 -9.16 11.30
C LEU A 128 19.50 -9.80 9.90
N ASN A 129 20.58 -10.23 9.25
CA ASN A 129 20.53 -11.04 8.03
C ASN A 129 20.38 -12.55 8.35
N GLU A 130 20.54 -12.97 9.61
CA GLU A 130 20.24 -14.34 10.02
C GLU A 130 18.72 -14.55 10.15
N TRP A 131 18.24 -15.62 9.51
CA TRP A 131 16.83 -16.01 9.50
C TRP A 131 16.21 -16.14 10.90
N SER A 132 16.97 -16.59 11.90
CA SER A 132 16.50 -16.72 13.28
C SER A 132 16.24 -15.37 13.94
N GLU A 133 17.03 -14.35 13.64
CA GLU A 133 16.85 -13.01 14.20
C GLU A 133 15.74 -12.25 13.47
N ALA A 134 15.69 -12.36 12.13
CA ALA A 134 14.58 -11.83 11.34
C ALA A 134 13.23 -12.40 11.80
N ARG A 135 13.17 -13.70 12.13
CA ARG A 135 11.94 -14.32 12.65
C ARG A 135 11.51 -13.74 14.01
N LYS A 136 12.45 -13.44 14.92
CA LYS A 136 12.11 -12.78 16.19
C LYS A 136 11.56 -11.38 15.97
N VAL A 137 12.13 -10.63 15.01
CA VAL A 137 11.61 -9.31 14.62
C VAL A 137 10.20 -9.44 14.05
N MET A 138 9.93 -10.41 13.17
CA MET A 138 8.60 -10.66 12.63
C MET A 138 7.59 -11.01 13.74
N ASP A 139 7.93 -11.89 14.68
CA ASP A 139 7.04 -12.27 15.78
C ASP A 139 6.73 -11.08 16.70
N ARG A 140 7.74 -10.22 16.98
CA ARG A 140 7.57 -8.99 17.75
C ARG A 140 6.68 -8.00 17.02
N LEU A 141 6.92 -7.78 15.73
CA LEU A 141 6.10 -6.90 14.90
C LEU A 141 4.66 -7.40 14.84
N SER A 142 4.43 -8.69 14.62
CA SER A 142 3.10 -9.29 14.58
C SER A 142 2.35 -9.09 15.90
N CYS A 143 3.02 -9.32 17.04
CA CYS A 143 2.45 -9.08 18.36
C CYS A 143 2.10 -7.60 18.60
N ALA A 144 3.04 -6.69 18.34
CA ALA A 144 2.86 -5.25 18.53
C ALA A 144 1.78 -4.70 17.61
N PHE A 145 1.79 -5.11 16.34
CA PHE A 145 0.77 -4.77 15.35
C PHE A 145 -0.62 -5.21 15.81
N LYS A 146 -0.76 -6.46 16.27
CA LYS A 146 -2.04 -6.99 16.76
C LYS A 146 -2.55 -6.18 17.96
N ALA A 147 -1.67 -5.81 18.89
CA ALA A 147 -2.04 -4.98 20.04
C ALA A 147 -2.47 -3.58 19.59
N ALA A 148 -1.62 -2.89 18.82
CA ALA A 148 -1.84 -1.53 18.33
C ALA A 148 -3.10 -1.39 17.46
N THR A 149 -3.38 -2.38 16.61
CA THR A 149 -4.53 -2.37 15.70
C THR A 149 -5.80 -3.02 16.29
N ARG A 150 -5.79 -3.38 17.58
CA ARG A 150 -6.91 -4.01 18.30
C ARG A 150 -7.38 -5.30 17.63
N GLY A 151 -6.46 -6.24 17.45
CA GLY A 151 -6.70 -7.56 16.87
C GLY A 151 -6.53 -7.64 15.36
N GLY A 152 -5.91 -6.64 14.72
CA GLY A 152 -5.53 -6.75 13.32
C GLY A 152 -4.45 -7.81 13.11
N PHE A 153 -4.36 -8.31 11.88
CA PHE A 153 -3.37 -9.27 11.45
C PHE A 153 -2.56 -8.69 10.29
N ILE A 154 -1.28 -9.03 10.27
CA ILE A 154 -0.32 -8.68 9.21
C ILE A 154 0.38 -9.98 8.80
N ASP A 155 0.45 -10.21 7.48
CA ASP A 155 1.06 -11.41 6.94
C ASP A 155 2.51 -11.07 6.59
N LEU A 156 3.44 -11.60 7.39
CA LEU A 156 4.85 -11.27 7.30
C LEU A 156 5.59 -12.39 6.57
N TYR A 157 6.42 -12.03 5.60
CA TYR A 157 7.29 -12.96 4.91
C TYR A 157 8.71 -12.43 4.85
N PHE A 158 9.71 -13.26 5.16
CA PHE A 158 11.11 -12.86 5.12
C PHE A 158 11.77 -13.33 3.82
N HIS A 159 12.43 -12.40 3.15
CA HIS A 159 13.24 -12.57 1.96
C HIS A 159 14.73 -12.52 2.36
N PRO A 160 15.38 -13.67 2.62
CA PRO A 160 16.76 -13.72 3.09
C PRO A 160 17.77 -13.14 2.09
N ASP A 161 17.60 -13.40 0.79
CA ASP A 161 18.44 -12.85 -0.27
C ASP A 161 17.62 -12.65 -1.55
N CYS A 162 17.59 -11.43 -2.09
CA CYS A 162 17.16 -11.23 -3.48
C CYS A 162 18.35 -11.50 -4.41
N LEU A 163 18.48 -12.75 -4.90
CA LEU A 163 19.49 -13.14 -5.90
C LEU A 163 19.45 -12.31 -7.21
N ARG A 164 18.40 -11.51 -7.40
CA ARG A 164 18.20 -10.66 -8.58
C ARG A 164 18.65 -9.22 -8.39
N CYS A 165 18.81 -8.76 -7.15
CA CYS A 165 18.97 -7.33 -6.86
C CYS A 165 20.09 -6.95 -5.88
N ASP A 166 20.82 -7.92 -5.31
CA ASP A 166 21.99 -7.68 -4.43
C ASP A 166 21.68 -6.71 -3.27
N THR A 167 20.41 -6.71 -2.83
CA THR A 167 19.91 -5.91 -1.72
C THR A 167 19.83 -6.73 -0.44
N ASP A 168 20.06 -6.06 0.68
CA ASP A 168 19.96 -6.60 2.04
C ASP A 168 18.62 -7.31 2.31
N ALA A 169 18.61 -8.21 3.28
CA ALA A 169 17.44 -9.00 3.65
C ALA A 169 16.21 -8.13 3.95
N ALA A 170 15.05 -8.54 3.43
CA ALA A 170 13.81 -7.75 3.50
C ALA A 170 12.65 -8.54 4.13
N ILE A 171 11.72 -7.86 4.77
CA ILE A 171 10.47 -8.39 5.30
C ILE A 171 9.32 -7.78 4.50
N SER A 172 8.56 -8.63 3.82
CA SER A 172 7.29 -8.25 3.23
C SER A 172 6.24 -8.09 4.32
N LEU A 173 5.62 -6.92 4.37
CA LEU A 173 4.55 -6.57 5.31
C LEU A 173 3.16 -6.97 4.77
N GLY A 174 3.09 -7.30 3.47
CA GLY A 174 1.88 -7.70 2.78
C GLY A 174 0.77 -6.66 2.80
N SER A 175 -0.45 -7.13 2.52
CA SER A 175 -1.62 -6.29 2.37
C SER A 175 -2.59 -6.39 3.55
N ILE A 176 -3.00 -5.24 4.09
CA ILE A 176 -3.93 -5.15 5.22
C ILE A 176 -5.25 -4.46 4.83
N PRO A 177 -6.39 -4.80 5.46
CA PRO A 177 -7.64 -4.08 5.22
C PRO A 177 -7.52 -2.60 5.56
N VAL A 178 -8.17 -1.72 4.78
CA VAL A 178 -8.17 -0.26 4.99
C VAL A 178 -8.57 0.13 6.42
N LYS A 179 -9.50 -0.61 7.04
CA LYS A 179 -9.89 -0.39 8.44
C LYS A 179 -8.72 -0.63 9.41
N THR A 180 -7.90 -1.64 9.16
CA THR A 180 -6.71 -1.96 9.95
C THR A 180 -5.62 -0.92 9.71
N ALA A 181 -5.39 -0.52 8.45
CA ALA A 181 -4.45 0.55 8.12
C ALA A 181 -4.79 1.87 8.83
N ARG A 182 -6.07 2.24 8.90
CA ARG A 182 -6.49 3.42 9.68
C ARG A 182 -6.20 3.30 11.18
N ARG A 183 -6.32 2.10 11.75
CA ARG A 183 -5.96 1.89 13.16
C ARG A 183 -4.46 1.97 13.36
N LEU A 184 -3.68 1.47 12.39
CA LEU A 184 -2.23 1.60 12.38
C LEU A 184 -1.81 3.07 12.34
N VAL A 185 -2.39 3.88 11.44
CA VAL A 185 -2.15 5.34 11.40
C VAL A 185 -2.41 5.98 12.76
N ASN A 186 -3.55 5.69 13.38
CA ASN A 186 -3.86 6.22 14.71
C ASN A 186 -2.87 5.75 15.79
N ALA A 187 -2.44 4.48 15.73
CA ALA A 187 -1.46 3.95 16.67
C ALA A 187 -0.09 4.63 16.49
N LEU A 188 0.33 4.91 15.27
CA LEU A 188 1.61 5.58 15.01
C LEU A 188 1.54 7.09 15.31
N GLN A 189 0.39 7.73 15.16
CA GLN A 189 0.20 9.15 15.50
C GLN A 189 0.08 9.40 17.01
N PHE A 190 -0.58 8.50 17.75
CA PHE A 190 -0.98 8.74 19.14
C PHE A 190 -0.50 7.67 20.14
N GLY A 191 0.02 6.53 19.67
CA GLY A 191 0.34 5.36 20.49
C GLY A 191 1.72 5.39 21.14
N ALA A 192 2.59 6.34 20.80
CA ALA A 192 3.92 6.47 21.42
C ALA A 192 3.90 7.27 22.75
N ARG A 193 2.85 7.12 23.58
CA ARG A 193 2.81 7.63 24.96
C ARG A 193 1.99 6.69 25.86
N SER A 194 2.61 5.64 26.37
CA SER A 194 2.14 4.90 27.54
C SER A 194 3.35 4.31 28.25
#